data_AF-A0A829QBB8-F1
#
_entry.id   AF-A0A829QBB8-F1
#
_cell.length_a   1.000
_cell.length_b   1.000
_cell.length_c   1.000
_cell.angle_alpha   90.00
_cell.angle_beta   90.00
_cell.angle_gamma   90.00
#
_symmetry.space_group_name_H-M   'P 1'
#
loop_
_entity.id
_entity.type
_entity.pdbx_description
1 polymer ?
#
loop_
_entity_poly.entity_id
_entity_poly.type
_entity_poly.pdbx_seq_one_letter_code
_entity_poly.pdbx_strand_id
1 'polypeptide(L)'
;MVHLSRGSLHPPSTLLRSEVAIVCELARTILGPAHPVPWERFADDYDTIRDAISRVVPGCADYNAKVRRPDGFALPHPPRDDRQFPTHTGKANFSAAPLEWVPVPEGRLVLQTLRSHDQYNTTIYGLDDRYRGVKGGRRVVFVNPEDLTAFGLSEGSRVDLVSEYPGSDGTLEERRAEDFLVVPYSTPRGNAAAYYPETNPLVPLDHVAERSNTPVSKAVVIRLVARG
;
A
#
# COMPACT_ATOMS: atom_id res chain seq x y z
N MET A 1 -9.66 -4.15 -16.02
CA MET A 1 -11.04 -4.60 -16.31
C MET A 1 -11.92 -4.20 -15.16
N VAL A 2 -13.15 -3.79 -15.44
CA VAL A 2 -14.17 -3.46 -14.46
C VAL A 2 -15.16 -4.62 -14.43
N HIS A 3 -15.30 -5.26 -13.28
CA HIS A 3 -16.20 -6.38 -13.07
C HIS A 3 -17.28 -6.04 -12.06
N LEU A 4 -18.39 -6.76 -12.12
CA LEU A 4 -19.40 -6.69 -11.07
C LEU A 4 -18.83 -7.31 -9.79
N SER A 5 -18.85 -6.56 -8.69
CA SER A 5 -18.58 -7.10 -7.36
C SER A 5 -19.89 -7.32 -6.63
N ARG A 6 -20.09 -8.52 -6.08
CA ARG A 6 -21.24 -8.87 -5.24
C ARG A 6 -20.74 -9.70 -4.06
N GLY A 7 -21.05 -9.27 -2.85
CA GLY A 7 -20.79 -10.05 -1.65
C GLY A 7 -21.60 -11.36 -1.66
N SER A 8 -20.96 -12.47 -1.30
CA SER A 8 -21.58 -13.80 -1.20
C SER A 8 -21.85 -14.23 0.24
N LEU A 9 -21.39 -13.45 1.23
CA LEU A 9 -21.52 -13.78 2.64
C LEU A 9 -22.83 -13.23 3.22
N HIS A 10 -23.40 -13.97 4.17
CA HIS A 10 -24.50 -13.46 4.99
C HIS A 10 -23.96 -12.35 5.92
N PRO A 11 -24.62 -11.19 6.03
CA PRO A 11 -24.22 -10.16 6.97
C PRO A 11 -24.18 -10.73 8.40
N PRO A 12 -23.10 -10.52 9.17
CA PRO A 12 -22.98 -11.01 10.55
C PRO A 12 -23.96 -10.38 11.54
N SER A 13 -24.66 -9.31 11.14
CA SER A 13 -25.64 -8.63 11.97
C SER A 13 -26.65 -7.85 11.11
N THR A 14 -27.87 -7.71 11.60
CA THR A 14 -28.89 -6.82 11.03
C THR A 14 -28.54 -5.34 11.17
N LEU A 15 -27.59 -4.99 12.05
CA LEU A 15 -27.05 -3.64 12.20
C LEU A 15 -25.93 -3.34 11.19
N LEU A 16 -25.37 -4.35 10.52
CA LEU A 16 -24.33 -4.13 9.52
C LEU A 16 -24.95 -3.58 8.24
N ARG A 17 -24.65 -2.30 7.95
CA ARG A 17 -25.06 -1.60 6.74
C ARG A 17 -23.95 -1.62 5.70
N SER A 18 -24.31 -1.46 4.42
CA SER A 18 -23.31 -1.26 3.36
C SER A 18 -22.63 0.11 3.52
N GLU A 19 -21.39 0.23 3.03
CA GLU A 19 -20.68 1.52 3.01
C GLU A 19 -21.48 2.61 2.28
N VAL A 20 -22.13 2.24 1.17
CA VAL A 20 -22.99 3.16 0.39
C VAL A 20 -24.15 3.68 1.26
N ALA A 21 -24.84 2.80 1.98
CA ALA A 21 -25.93 3.20 2.85
C ALA A 21 -25.45 4.15 3.97
N ILE A 22 -24.32 3.83 4.62
CA ILE A 22 -23.72 4.67 5.65
C ILE A 22 -23.38 6.06 5.11
N VAL A 23 -22.71 6.15 3.96
CA VAL A 23 -22.34 7.43 3.34
C VAL A 23 -23.57 8.24 2.95
N CYS A 24 -24.57 7.61 2.35
CA CYS A 24 -25.80 8.30 1.94
C CYS A 24 -26.60 8.83 3.14
N GLU A 25 -26.71 8.06 4.22
CA GLU A 25 -27.41 8.47 5.44
C GLU A 25 -26.69 9.61 6.18
N LEU A 26 -25.36 9.55 6.27
CA LEU A 26 -24.55 10.66 6.79
C LEU A 26 -24.75 11.92 5.95
N ALA A 27 -24.72 11.81 4.63
CA ALA A 27 -24.93 12.94 3.74
C ALA A 27 -26.34 13.55 3.91
N ARG A 28 -27.38 12.72 4.04
CA ARG A 28 -28.74 13.18 4.32
C ARG A 28 -28.86 13.88 5.66
N THR A 29 -28.20 13.34 6.68
CA THR A 29 -28.23 13.90 8.05
C THR A 29 -27.54 15.25 8.11
N ILE A 30 -26.37 15.39 7.49
CA ILE A 30 -25.53 16.59 7.57
C ILE A 30 -26.01 17.68 6.59
N LEU A 31 -26.37 17.30 5.36
CA LEU A 31 -26.72 18.26 4.30
C LEU A 31 -28.22 18.57 4.23
N GLY A 32 -29.04 17.79 4.93
CA GLY A 32 -30.48 17.96 5.01
C GLY A 32 -31.24 17.47 3.77
N PRO A 33 -32.59 17.44 3.86
CA PRO A 33 -33.42 16.82 2.85
C PRO A 33 -33.47 17.55 1.51
N ALA A 34 -33.17 18.85 1.51
CA ALA A 34 -33.21 19.72 0.33
C ALA A 34 -31.94 19.65 -0.54
N HIS A 35 -30.91 18.90 -0.12
CA HIS A 35 -29.70 18.75 -0.91
C HIS A 35 -30.00 18.09 -2.28
N PRO A 36 -29.48 18.61 -3.40
CA PRO A 36 -29.91 18.20 -4.75
C PRO A 36 -29.46 16.80 -5.17
N VAL A 37 -28.46 16.22 -4.49
CA VAL A 37 -28.00 14.85 -4.77
C VAL A 37 -29.03 13.83 -4.23
N PRO A 38 -29.48 12.86 -5.04
CA PRO A 38 -30.51 11.90 -4.66
C PRO A 38 -29.95 10.76 -3.80
N TRP A 39 -29.46 11.06 -2.60
CA TRP A 39 -28.76 10.11 -1.74
C TRP A 39 -29.56 8.85 -1.39
N GLU A 40 -30.86 8.99 -1.14
CA GLU A 40 -31.76 7.85 -0.85
C GLU A 40 -31.81 6.87 -2.03
N ARG A 41 -31.93 7.41 -3.25
CA ARG A 41 -31.90 6.60 -4.48
C ARG A 41 -30.58 5.86 -4.67
N PHE A 42 -29.46 6.50 -4.34
CA PHE A 42 -28.13 5.87 -4.39
C PHE A 42 -27.98 4.74 -3.37
N ALA A 43 -28.56 4.89 -2.18
CA ALA A 43 -28.55 3.85 -1.15
C ALA A 43 -29.38 2.62 -1.57
N ASP A 44 -30.55 2.86 -2.18
CA ASP A 44 -31.51 1.81 -2.51
C ASP A 44 -31.15 1.04 -3.79
N ASP A 45 -30.56 1.71 -4.78
CA ASP A 45 -30.24 1.11 -6.08
C ASP A 45 -28.88 1.57 -6.63
N TYR A 46 -27.90 0.68 -6.58
CA TYR A 46 -26.54 0.94 -7.06
C TYR A 46 -26.44 1.12 -8.58
N ASP A 47 -27.44 0.71 -9.35
CA ASP A 47 -27.47 1.02 -10.78
C ASP A 47 -27.55 2.54 -11.00
N THR A 48 -28.22 3.26 -10.11
CA THR A 48 -28.40 4.72 -10.24
C THR A 48 -27.09 5.48 -9.97
N ILE A 49 -26.22 4.92 -9.13
CA ILE A 49 -24.84 5.41 -8.95
C ILE A 49 -24.05 5.19 -10.24
N ARG A 50 -24.13 4.00 -10.84
CA ARG A 50 -23.44 3.69 -12.09
C ARG A 50 -23.96 4.50 -13.27
N ASP A 51 -25.24 4.82 -13.30
CA ASP A 51 -25.83 5.75 -14.26
C ASP A 51 -25.32 7.17 -14.06
N ALA A 52 -25.09 7.61 -12.82
CA ALA A 52 -24.44 8.90 -12.56
C ALA A 52 -22.99 8.92 -13.05
N ILE A 53 -22.23 7.85 -12.78
CA ILE A 53 -20.87 7.66 -13.28
C ILE A 53 -20.83 7.67 -14.81
N SER A 54 -21.75 6.98 -15.47
CA SER A 54 -21.77 6.85 -16.95
C SER A 54 -21.97 8.18 -17.67
N ARG A 55 -22.64 9.16 -17.03
CA ARG A 55 -22.86 10.49 -17.58
C ARG A 55 -21.63 11.41 -17.53
N VAL A 56 -20.66 11.13 -16.66
CA VAL A 56 -19.55 12.07 -16.38
C VAL A 56 -18.16 11.47 -16.56
N VAL A 57 -18.00 10.14 -16.41
CA VAL A 57 -16.70 9.48 -16.51
C VAL A 57 -16.51 8.91 -17.92
N PRO A 58 -15.52 9.39 -18.70
CA PRO A 58 -15.21 8.83 -20.01
C PRO A 58 -14.91 7.32 -19.94
N GLY A 59 -15.41 6.56 -20.92
CA GLY A 59 -15.28 5.09 -20.94
C GLY A 59 -16.34 4.33 -20.13
N CYS A 60 -17.10 5.01 -19.27
CA CYS A 60 -18.15 4.42 -18.44
C CYS A 60 -19.56 4.49 -19.06
N ALA A 61 -19.70 4.92 -20.32
CA ALA A 61 -21.00 4.88 -21.02
C ALA A 61 -21.61 3.46 -20.95
N ASP A 62 -22.92 3.36 -20.75
CA ASP A 62 -23.65 2.09 -20.58
C ASP A 62 -23.08 1.18 -19.47
N TYR A 63 -22.53 1.75 -18.40
CA TYR A 63 -21.88 1.02 -17.30
C TYR A 63 -22.69 -0.21 -16.87
N ASN A 64 -23.98 -0.01 -16.58
CA ASN A 64 -24.88 -1.05 -16.10
C ASN A 64 -25.00 -2.24 -17.06
N ALA A 65 -25.08 -1.99 -18.37
CA ALA A 65 -25.11 -3.07 -19.35
C ALA A 65 -23.73 -3.75 -19.49
N LYS A 66 -22.66 -2.95 -19.48
CA LYS A 66 -21.28 -3.45 -19.68
C LYS A 66 -20.79 -4.31 -18.53
N VAL A 67 -21.02 -3.90 -17.28
CA VAL A 67 -20.52 -4.61 -16.08
C VAL A 67 -21.18 -5.98 -15.88
N ARG A 68 -22.35 -6.20 -16.48
CA ARG A 68 -23.09 -7.48 -16.43
C ARG A 68 -22.62 -8.51 -17.46
N ARG A 69 -21.75 -8.14 -18.39
CA ARG A 69 -21.11 -9.09 -19.32
C ARG A 69 -20.18 -10.01 -18.53
N PRO A 70 -19.93 -11.26 -18.98
CA PRO A 70 -19.05 -12.20 -18.28
C PRO A 70 -17.68 -11.60 -17.91
N ASP A 71 -17.07 -10.87 -18.84
CA ASP A 71 -15.76 -10.22 -18.64
C ASP A 71 -15.87 -8.78 -18.15
N GLY A 72 -17.08 -8.28 -17.89
CA GLY A 72 -17.32 -6.87 -17.64
C GLY A 72 -16.88 -5.98 -18.80
N PHE A 73 -16.09 -4.93 -18.52
CA PHE A 73 -15.51 -4.08 -19.56
C PHE A 73 -14.13 -3.51 -19.23
N ALA A 74 -13.34 -3.24 -20.26
CA ALA A 74 -12.07 -2.53 -20.11
C ALA A 74 -12.32 -1.01 -20.02
N LEU A 75 -11.61 -0.33 -19.12
CA LEU A 75 -11.49 1.12 -19.22
C LEU A 75 -10.58 1.47 -20.41
N PRO A 76 -10.89 2.55 -21.16
CA PRO A 76 -10.05 3.00 -22.26
C PRO A 76 -8.62 3.25 -21.80
N HIS A 77 -7.66 2.77 -22.57
CA HIS A 77 -6.24 3.05 -22.37
C HIS A 77 -5.64 3.50 -23.71
N PRO A 78 -5.78 4.79 -24.08
CA PRO A 78 -5.46 5.27 -25.43
C PRO A 78 -4.03 4.90 -25.91
N PRO A 79 -2.96 4.99 -25.09
CA PRO A 79 -1.64 4.56 -25.55
C PRO A 79 -1.55 3.09 -26.01
N ARG A 80 -2.41 2.22 -25.45
CA ARG A 80 -2.49 0.78 -25.78
C ARG A 80 -3.44 0.54 -26.94
N ASP A 81 -4.61 1.16 -26.90
CA ASP A 81 -5.74 0.80 -27.76
C ASP A 81 -5.60 1.38 -29.18
N ASP A 82 -5.09 2.60 -29.30
CA ASP A 82 -5.02 3.33 -30.56
C ASP A 82 -3.73 4.15 -30.73
N ARG A 83 -2.78 4.03 -29.80
CA ARG A 83 -1.52 4.79 -29.75
C ARG A 83 -1.75 6.30 -29.69
N GLN A 84 -2.86 6.73 -29.09
CA GLN A 84 -3.10 8.14 -28.80
C GLN A 84 -2.47 8.52 -27.45
N PHE A 85 -1.87 9.72 -27.41
CA PHE A 85 -1.24 10.26 -26.22
C PHE A 85 -1.91 11.58 -25.85
N PRO A 86 -2.69 11.65 -24.76
CA PRO A 86 -3.35 12.88 -24.31
C PRO A 86 -2.34 13.81 -23.61
N THR A 87 -1.23 14.09 -24.28
CA THR A 87 -0.18 15.02 -23.86
C THR A 87 -0.31 16.31 -24.68
N HIS A 88 0.32 17.40 -24.24
CA HIS A 88 0.33 18.66 -24.98
C HIS A 88 1.00 18.56 -26.36
N THR A 89 1.83 17.54 -26.60
CA THR A 89 2.50 17.27 -27.88
C THR A 89 1.72 16.31 -28.78
N GLY A 90 0.68 15.66 -28.25
CA GLY A 90 -0.02 14.55 -28.91
C GLY A 90 0.83 13.28 -29.08
N LYS A 91 2.01 13.21 -28.45
CA LYS A 91 2.97 12.09 -28.55
C LYS A 91 3.42 11.61 -27.17
N ALA A 92 4.05 10.43 -27.14
CA ALA A 92 4.81 10.00 -25.97
C ALA A 92 5.95 10.99 -25.71
N ASN A 93 6.06 11.48 -24.48
CA ASN A 93 7.12 12.40 -24.06
C ASN A 93 8.23 11.60 -23.38
N PHE A 94 9.43 11.69 -23.91
CA PHE A 94 10.62 11.12 -23.29
C PHE A 94 11.25 12.14 -22.34
N SER A 95 11.68 11.68 -21.17
CA SER A 95 12.46 12.47 -20.22
C SER A 95 13.63 11.65 -19.72
N ALA A 96 14.80 12.29 -19.61
CA ALA A 96 15.92 11.73 -18.86
C ALA A 96 15.88 12.29 -17.44
N ALA A 97 15.99 11.43 -16.44
CA ALA A 97 16.22 11.82 -15.06
C ALA A 97 17.59 11.30 -14.63
N PRO A 98 18.35 12.04 -13.80
CA PRO A 98 19.55 11.50 -13.20
C PRO A 98 19.22 10.27 -12.35
N LEU A 99 20.16 9.33 -12.27
CA LEU A 99 20.03 8.19 -11.38
C LEU A 99 20.36 8.63 -9.95
N GLU A 100 19.43 8.41 -9.03
CA GLU A 100 19.62 8.65 -7.60
C GLU A 100 19.52 7.32 -6.85
N TRP A 101 20.32 7.16 -5.80
CA TRP A 101 20.29 6.00 -4.91
C TRP A 101 20.29 6.45 -3.46
N VAL A 102 19.69 5.63 -2.60
CA VAL A 102 19.67 5.89 -1.16
C VAL A 102 21.03 5.53 -0.58
N PRO A 103 21.76 6.48 0.05
CA PRO A 103 23.01 6.18 0.71
C PRO A 103 22.81 5.17 1.83
N VAL A 104 23.77 4.27 2.03
CA VAL A 104 23.81 3.34 3.16
C VAL A 104 24.98 3.73 4.05
N PRO A 105 24.76 4.53 5.11
CA PRO A 105 25.83 4.89 6.04
C PRO A 105 26.41 3.65 6.72
N GLU A 106 27.65 3.76 7.22
CA GLU A 106 28.28 2.69 7.97
C GLU A 106 27.43 2.30 9.20
N GLY A 107 27.26 0.99 9.42
CA GLY A 107 26.42 0.45 10.49
C GLY A 107 24.90 0.51 10.23
N ARG A 108 24.47 0.98 9.04
CA ARG A 108 23.06 1.08 8.67
C ARG A 108 22.71 0.10 7.56
N LEU A 109 21.42 -0.11 7.39
CA LEU A 109 20.81 -0.87 6.30
C LEU A 109 19.68 -0.05 5.68
N VAL A 110 19.41 -0.26 4.39
CA VAL A 110 18.19 0.21 3.73
C VAL A 110 17.12 -0.87 3.86
N LEU A 111 16.07 -0.57 4.62
CA LEU A 111 14.93 -1.44 4.84
C LEU A 111 13.89 -1.27 3.72
N GLN A 112 13.54 -2.40 3.12
CA GLN A 112 12.32 -2.54 2.32
C GLN A 112 11.26 -3.32 3.09
N THR A 113 10.05 -2.78 3.15
CA THR A 113 8.91 -3.52 3.73
C THR A 113 8.29 -4.44 2.67
N LEU A 114 7.81 -5.61 3.06
CA LEU A 114 7.16 -6.55 2.13
C LEU A 114 5.96 -7.24 2.78
N ARG A 115 5.17 -7.95 1.96
CA ARG A 115 4.05 -8.77 2.45
C ARG A 115 4.47 -10.23 2.45
N SER A 116 3.98 -10.98 3.44
CA SER A 116 4.13 -12.43 3.45
C SER A 116 3.21 -13.07 2.41
N HIS A 117 3.41 -14.36 2.18
CA HIS A 117 2.52 -15.17 1.34
C HIS A 117 1.05 -15.13 1.81
N ASP A 118 0.79 -15.41 3.10
CA ASP A 118 -0.56 -15.46 3.67
C ASP A 118 -1.08 -14.10 4.13
N GLN A 119 -0.99 -13.11 3.24
CA GLN A 119 -1.38 -11.74 3.53
C GLN A 119 -1.90 -11.02 2.28
N TYR A 120 -2.95 -10.22 2.48
CA TYR A 120 -3.39 -9.24 1.49
C TYR A 120 -3.48 -7.86 2.13
N ASN A 121 -2.63 -6.93 1.70
CA ASN A 121 -2.49 -5.61 2.30
C ASN A 121 -2.32 -5.70 3.82
N THR A 122 -3.21 -5.11 4.62
CA THR A 122 -3.20 -5.15 6.10
C THR A 122 -3.80 -6.41 6.68
N THR A 123 -4.53 -7.18 5.88
CA THR A 123 -5.22 -8.38 6.34
C THR A 123 -4.24 -9.54 6.37
N ILE A 124 -3.97 -10.04 7.57
CA ILE A 124 -3.12 -11.19 7.83
C ILE A 124 -4.01 -12.43 7.88
N TYR A 125 -3.82 -13.37 6.96
CA TYR A 125 -4.55 -14.65 6.95
C TYR A 125 -3.80 -15.75 7.70
N GLY A 126 -2.48 -15.63 7.79
CA GLY A 126 -1.61 -16.59 8.46
C GLY A 126 -0.31 -15.96 8.96
N LEU A 127 0.33 -16.64 9.91
CA LEU A 127 1.61 -16.23 10.50
C LEU A 127 2.82 -16.91 9.85
N ASP A 128 2.58 -17.71 8.80
CA ASP A 128 3.62 -18.41 8.07
C ASP A 128 3.92 -17.69 6.75
N ASP A 129 5.18 -17.72 6.34
CA ASP A 129 5.60 -17.35 4.98
C ASP A 129 6.34 -18.53 4.36
N ARG A 130 5.59 -19.33 3.59
CA ARG A 130 6.13 -20.49 2.89
C ARG A 130 7.29 -20.15 1.95
N TYR A 131 7.29 -18.95 1.36
CA TYR A 131 8.32 -18.56 0.40
C TYR A 131 9.65 -18.17 1.07
N ARG A 132 9.60 -17.79 2.35
CA ARG A 132 10.78 -17.36 3.11
C ARG A 132 11.13 -18.27 4.29
N GLY A 133 10.39 -19.37 4.45
CA GLY A 133 10.60 -20.34 5.53
C GLY A 133 10.26 -19.82 6.92
N VAL A 134 9.53 -18.71 7.03
CA VAL A 134 9.12 -18.15 8.33
C VAL A 134 7.89 -18.88 8.84
N LYS A 135 7.88 -19.22 10.13
CA LYS A 135 6.78 -19.93 10.79
C LYS A 135 6.38 -19.26 12.10
N GLY A 136 5.08 -19.22 12.38
CA GLY A 136 4.53 -18.83 13.68
C GLY A 136 4.83 -17.39 14.12
N GLY A 137 5.22 -16.50 13.21
CA GLY A 137 5.62 -15.15 13.57
C GLY A 137 5.95 -14.28 12.36
N ARG A 138 5.88 -12.95 12.58
CA ARG A 138 6.05 -11.95 11.51
C ARG A 138 7.02 -10.82 11.88
N ARG A 139 7.46 -10.74 13.14
CA ARG A 139 8.54 -9.82 13.52
C ARG A 139 9.87 -10.49 13.19
N VAL A 140 10.23 -10.46 11.92
CA VAL A 140 11.50 -10.95 11.40
C VAL A 140 12.17 -9.87 10.56
N VAL A 141 13.49 -9.82 10.60
CA VAL A 141 14.30 -8.98 9.71
C VAL A 141 15.26 -9.87 8.94
N PHE A 142 15.14 -9.82 7.62
CA PHE A 142 15.99 -10.52 6.67
C PHE A 142 17.22 -9.67 6.37
N VAL A 143 18.41 -10.21 6.64
CA VAL A 143 19.67 -9.47 6.51
C VAL A 143 20.74 -10.35 5.87
N ASN A 144 21.64 -9.75 5.10
CA ASN A 144 22.77 -10.47 4.54
C ASN A 144 23.67 -11.04 5.65
N PRO A 145 24.15 -12.30 5.57
CA PRO A 145 25.03 -12.89 6.58
C PRO A 145 26.33 -12.11 6.85
N GLU A 146 26.90 -11.46 5.84
CA GLU A 146 28.13 -10.64 6.00
C GLU A 146 27.84 -9.38 6.81
N ASP A 147 26.69 -8.74 6.61
CA ASP A 147 26.29 -7.58 7.40
C ASP A 147 26.01 -7.98 8.85
N LEU A 148 25.37 -9.14 9.07
CA LEU A 148 25.18 -9.69 10.42
C LEU A 148 26.51 -9.91 11.13
N THR A 149 27.48 -10.49 10.43
CA THR A 149 28.83 -10.71 10.94
C THR A 149 29.50 -9.38 11.29
N ALA A 150 29.40 -8.38 10.40
CA ALA A 150 29.96 -7.04 10.62
C ALA A 150 29.31 -6.32 11.82
N PHE A 151 28.03 -6.59 12.09
CA PHE A 151 27.29 -6.04 13.23
C PHE A 151 27.42 -6.87 14.51
N GLY A 152 28.15 -7.98 14.48
CA GLY A 152 28.28 -8.88 15.64
C GLY A 152 26.96 -9.56 16.03
N LEU A 153 26.04 -9.74 15.07
CA LEU A 153 24.74 -10.37 15.26
C LEU A 153 24.75 -11.80 14.73
N SER A 154 24.00 -12.67 15.39
CA SER A 154 23.83 -14.07 14.99
C SER A 154 22.41 -14.34 14.52
N GLU A 155 22.24 -15.37 13.69
CA GLU A 155 20.93 -15.93 13.38
C GLU A 155 20.14 -16.21 14.66
N GLY A 156 18.84 -15.89 14.63
CA GLY A 156 17.94 -16.14 15.76
C GLY A 156 18.07 -15.14 16.92
N SER A 157 19.03 -14.21 16.87
CA SER A 157 19.08 -13.09 17.82
C SER A 157 17.86 -12.18 17.68
N ARG A 158 17.52 -11.47 18.75
CA ARG A 158 16.45 -10.47 18.76
C ARG A 158 17.05 -9.07 18.67
N VAL A 159 16.48 -8.25 17.80
CA VAL A 159 16.89 -6.86 17.59
C VAL A 159 15.69 -5.94 17.57
N ASP A 160 15.91 -4.68 17.94
CA ASP A 160 15.02 -3.60 17.54
C ASP A 160 15.50 -3.00 16.23
N LEU A 161 14.56 -2.58 15.42
CA LEU A 161 14.82 -1.77 14.23
C LEU A 161 14.62 -0.31 14.63
N VAL A 162 15.62 0.53 14.36
CA VAL A 162 15.54 1.97 14.59
C VAL A 162 15.75 2.68 13.26
N SER A 163 14.74 3.41 12.78
CA SER A 163 14.88 4.25 11.59
C SER A 163 15.42 5.61 11.96
N GLU A 164 16.26 6.16 11.10
CA GLU A 164 16.88 7.49 11.24
C GLU A 164 16.44 8.35 10.05
N TYR A 165 15.75 9.46 10.30
CA TYR A 165 15.27 10.37 9.26
C TYR A 165 15.64 11.83 9.55
N PRO A 166 16.37 12.51 8.65
CA PRO A 166 16.64 13.93 8.82
C PRO A 166 15.38 14.75 8.53
N GLY A 167 14.82 15.35 9.58
CA GLY A 167 13.69 16.25 9.50
C GLY A 167 14.03 17.54 8.75
N SER A 168 12.99 18.27 8.35
CA SER A 168 13.12 19.53 7.59
C SER A 168 13.84 20.64 8.37
N ASP A 169 13.84 20.56 9.69
CA ASP A 169 14.54 21.47 10.61
C ASP A 169 15.99 21.04 10.92
N GLY A 170 16.48 19.97 10.29
CA GLY A 170 17.80 19.40 10.50
C GLY A 170 17.91 18.52 11.75
N THR A 171 16.82 18.30 12.49
CA THR A 171 16.81 17.33 13.60
C THR A 171 16.76 15.90 13.06
N LEU A 172 17.46 14.99 13.72
CA LEU A 172 17.37 13.57 13.38
C LEU A 172 16.20 12.95 14.14
N GLU A 173 15.16 12.57 13.41
CA GLU A 173 14.04 11.81 13.94
C GLU A 173 14.43 10.33 14.02
N GLU A 174 14.31 9.74 15.22
CA GLU A 174 14.41 8.30 15.42
C GLU A 174 13.04 7.68 15.68
N ARG A 175 12.74 6.57 15.00
CA ARG A 175 11.54 5.75 15.29
C ARG A 175 11.95 4.31 15.50
N ARG A 176 11.24 3.60 16.39
CA ARG A 176 11.59 2.24 16.80
C ARG A 176 10.46 1.27 16.53
N ALA A 177 10.82 0.09 16.04
CA ALA A 177 9.97 -1.10 16.00
C ALA A 177 10.71 -2.25 16.68
N GLU A 178 10.07 -2.85 17.68
CA GLU A 178 10.76 -3.73 18.62
C GLU A 178 10.67 -5.21 18.28
N ASP A 179 11.62 -5.97 18.83
CA ASP A 179 11.59 -7.44 18.93
C ASP A 179 11.44 -8.18 17.59
N PHE A 180 12.38 -7.93 16.68
CA PHE A 180 12.51 -8.65 15.42
C PHE A 180 13.53 -9.78 15.55
N LEU A 181 13.15 -10.98 15.08
CA LEU A 181 14.06 -12.10 14.92
C LEU A 181 14.96 -11.88 13.70
N VAL A 182 16.26 -11.99 13.89
CA VAL A 182 17.23 -11.92 12.80
C VAL A 182 17.19 -13.23 11.99
N VAL A 183 16.94 -13.09 10.69
CA VAL A 183 16.94 -14.20 9.73
C VAL A 183 17.99 -13.92 8.65
N PRO A 184 19.07 -14.70 8.56
CA PRO A 184 20.02 -14.60 7.46
C PRO A 184 19.32 -14.85 6.12
N TYR A 185 19.57 -13.99 5.13
CA TYR A 185 18.92 -14.07 3.84
C TYR A 185 19.86 -13.63 2.72
N SER A 186 19.72 -14.24 1.54
CA SER A 186 20.49 -13.89 0.34
C SER A 186 19.96 -12.61 -0.31
N THR A 187 20.09 -11.50 0.42
CA THR A 187 19.82 -10.13 -0.04
C THR A 187 21.15 -9.40 -0.28
N PRO A 188 21.24 -8.41 -1.18
CA PRO A 188 22.44 -7.59 -1.30
C PRO A 188 22.84 -6.96 0.03
N ARG A 189 24.15 -6.80 0.24
CA ARG A 189 24.70 -6.13 1.44
C ARG A 189 24.17 -4.70 1.59
N GLY A 190 24.10 -4.21 2.82
CA GLY A 190 23.55 -2.90 3.14
C GLY A 190 22.01 -2.83 3.03
N ASN A 191 21.33 -3.96 2.85
CA ASN A 191 19.87 -4.01 2.73
C ASN A 191 19.26 -4.91 3.81
N ALA A 192 18.06 -4.54 4.23
CA ALA A 192 17.21 -5.35 5.09
C ALA A 192 15.82 -5.50 4.46
N ALA A 193 15.11 -6.57 4.82
CA ALA A 193 13.69 -6.67 4.54
C ALA A 193 12.91 -7.13 5.76
N ALA A 194 11.69 -6.66 5.93
CA ALA A 194 10.80 -7.10 7.01
C ALA A 194 9.34 -6.97 6.60
N TYR A 195 8.46 -7.63 7.34
CA TYR A 195 7.04 -7.63 7.01
C TYR A 195 6.36 -6.29 7.36
N TYR A 196 5.46 -5.90 6.46
CA TYR A 196 4.40 -4.93 6.72
C TYR A 196 3.22 -5.69 7.37
N PRO A 197 2.47 -5.10 8.32
CA PRO A 197 2.58 -3.73 8.84
C PRO A 197 3.50 -3.57 10.05
N GLU A 198 4.23 -4.63 10.46
CA GLU A 198 5.06 -4.63 11.69
C GLU A 198 6.09 -3.49 11.72
N THR A 199 6.48 -3.00 10.54
CA THR A 199 7.47 -1.95 10.32
C THR A 199 6.89 -0.56 10.02
N ASN A 200 5.56 -0.40 9.97
CA ASN A 200 4.93 0.91 9.77
C ASN A 200 5.42 1.99 10.76
N PRO A 201 5.67 1.69 12.05
CA PRO A 201 6.19 2.69 12.98
C PRO A 201 7.52 3.31 12.56
N LEU A 202 8.30 2.65 11.70
CA LEU A 202 9.60 3.11 11.20
C LEU A 202 9.49 4.13 10.06
N VAL A 203 8.32 4.28 9.44
CA VAL A 203 8.16 5.18 8.29
C VAL A 203 7.87 6.58 8.81
N PRO A 204 8.74 7.57 8.58
CA PRO A 204 8.47 8.96 8.96
C PRO A 204 7.28 9.51 8.17
N LEU A 205 6.44 10.31 8.82
CA LEU A 205 5.24 10.88 8.17
C LEU A 205 5.59 11.84 7.03
N ASP A 206 6.70 12.58 7.19
CA ASP A 206 7.17 13.56 6.22
C ASP A 206 8.06 12.93 5.12
N HIS A 207 8.39 11.64 5.24
CA HIS A 207 9.20 10.96 4.23
C HIS A 207 8.32 10.45 3.08
N VAL A 208 8.10 11.34 2.12
CA VAL A 208 7.16 11.15 1.00
C VAL A 208 7.77 11.54 -0.33
N ALA A 209 7.25 10.98 -1.42
CA ALA A 209 7.59 11.42 -2.76
C ALA A 209 7.08 12.85 -3.02
N GLU A 210 7.95 13.73 -3.51
CA GLU A 210 7.72 15.18 -3.69
C GLU A 210 6.40 15.53 -4.40
N ARG A 211 6.02 14.75 -5.42
CA ARG A 211 4.86 15.06 -6.26
C ARG A 211 3.57 14.35 -5.86
N SER A 212 3.66 13.09 -5.44
CA SER A 212 2.48 12.25 -5.17
C SER A 212 2.16 12.10 -3.69
N ASN A 213 3.01 12.63 -2.80
CA ASN A 213 2.91 12.47 -1.36
C ASN A 213 2.88 10.99 -0.92
N THR A 214 3.43 10.09 -1.73
CA THR A 214 3.44 8.64 -1.44
C THR A 214 4.54 8.33 -0.41
N PRO A 215 4.23 7.67 0.73
CA PRO A 215 5.22 7.36 1.75
C PRO A 215 6.35 6.46 1.26
N VAL A 216 7.57 6.71 1.72
CA VAL A 216 8.76 5.93 1.36
C VAL A 216 8.86 4.67 2.25
N SER A 217 8.14 3.62 1.85
CA SER A 217 8.11 2.33 2.59
C SER A 217 9.10 1.27 2.07
N LYS A 218 9.91 1.62 1.06
CA LYS A 218 10.82 0.69 0.37
C LYS A 218 12.30 1.01 0.53
N ALA A 219 12.61 2.16 1.12
CA ALA A 219 13.98 2.59 1.33
C ALA A 219 14.10 3.41 2.63
N VAL A 220 13.80 2.76 3.75
CA VAL A 220 13.92 3.36 5.09
C VAL A 220 15.31 3.05 5.63
N VAL A 221 16.11 4.07 5.94
CA VAL A 221 17.42 3.85 6.58
C VAL A 221 17.19 3.42 8.02
N ILE A 222 17.76 2.26 8.39
CA ILE A 222 17.66 1.71 9.74
C ILE A 222 19.01 1.29 10.29
N ARG A 223 19.11 1.22 11.62
CA ARG A 223 20.13 0.46 12.35
C ARG A 223 19.48 -0.64 13.18
N LEU A 224 20.23 -1.72 13.41
CA LEU A 224 19.82 -2.83 14.26
C LEU A 224 20.37 -2.61 15.67
N VAL A 225 19.52 -2.78 16.69
CA VAL A 225 19.93 -2.69 18.10
C VAL A 225 19.70 -4.04 18.76
N ALA A 226 20.77 -4.71 19.17
CA ALA A 226 20.66 -5.98 19.88
C ALA A 226 19.82 -5.84 21.15
N ARG A 227 18.91 -6.80 21.37
CA ARG A 227 18.21 -6.98 22.64
C ARG A 227 19.02 -7.98 23.48
N GLY A 228 19.35 -7.59 24.71
CA GLY A 228 20.00 -8.44 25.70
C GLY A 228 19.07 -9.49 26.29
#